data_AF-A0A7S4DKA8-F1
#
_entry.id   AF-A0A7S4DKA8-F1
#
_cell.length_a   1.000
_cell.length_b   1.000
_cell.length_c   1.000
_cell.angle_alpha   90.00
_cell.angle_beta   90.00
_cell.angle_gamma   90.00
#
_symmetry.space_group_name_H-M   'P 1'
#
loop_
_entity.id
_entity.type
_entity.pdbx_description
1 polymer ?
#
loop_
_entity_poly.entity_id
_entity_poly.type
_entity_poly.pdbx_seq_one_letter_code
_entity_poly.pdbx_strand_id
1 'polypeptide(L)'
;GEAPAGGGADLDDAACVPAPRASTKVAMDFTRRLFPTPARESKARDEEDWIIKNRVALKKNKANANKLPAHLADISETDAYWLKAKGDDFFKAKDYASAAAAYTSALEGDPESL
;
A
#
# COMPACT_ATOMS: atom_id res chain seq x y z
N GLY A 1 -29.08 63.24 49.91
CA GLY A 1 -28.73 61.92 50.45
C GLY A 1 -28.98 60.91 49.37
N GLU A 2 -27.91 60.20 49.00
CA GLU A 2 -27.73 59.08 48.08
C GLU A 2 -28.93 58.46 47.33
N ALA A 3 -28.73 58.26 46.03
CA ALA A 3 -29.44 57.29 45.20
C ALA A 3 -28.89 55.87 45.48
N PRO A 4 -29.71 54.81 45.50
CA PRO A 4 -29.18 53.46 45.51
C PRO A 4 -28.68 53.08 44.11
N ALA A 5 -27.39 52.76 44.09
CA ALA A 5 -26.59 52.35 42.96
C ALA A 5 -27.18 51.12 42.24
N GLY A 6 -27.04 51.13 40.92
CA GLY A 6 -27.24 49.95 40.08
C GLY A 6 -26.34 48.82 40.54
N GLY A 7 -26.97 47.72 40.98
CA GLY A 7 -26.29 46.43 41.11
C GLY A 7 -26.04 45.92 39.70
N GLY A 8 -24.77 45.93 39.30
CA GLY A 8 -24.33 45.44 38.00
C GLY A 8 -24.79 44.00 37.80
N ALA A 9 -25.41 43.74 36.65
CA ALA A 9 -25.52 42.40 36.12
C ALA A 9 -24.08 41.86 36.01
N ASP A 10 -23.74 40.98 36.94
CA ASP A 10 -22.72 39.97 36.80
C ASP A 10 -22.99 39.22 35.50
N LEU A 11 -22.40 39.74 34.42
CA LEU A 11 -22.17 38.98 33.21
C LEU A 11 -21.20 37.87 33.60
N ASP A 12 -21.74 36.76 34.09
CA ASP A 12 -21.08 35.46 34.10
C ASP A 12 -20.81 35.06 32.64
N ASP A 13 -19.82 35.72 32.04
CA ASP A 13 -19.22 35.40 30.73
C ASP A 13 -18.64 33.96 30.70
N ALA A 14 -18.66 33.26 31.84
CA ALA A 14 -18.31 31.86 31.97
C ALA A 14 -19.41 30.88 31.50
N ALA A 15 -20.65 31.33 31.28
CA ALA A 15 -21.78 30.43 30.99
C ALA A 15 -21.94 30.04 29.51
N CYS A 16 -21.16 30.60 28.58
CA CYS A 16 -21.34 30.40 27.14
C CYS A 16 -20.14 29.73 26.45
N VAL A 17 -19.57 28.66 27.03
CA VAL A 17 -18.61 27.81 26.31
C VAL A 17 -19.11 26.37 26.29
N PRO A 18 -19.39 25.78 25.12
CA PRO A 18 -19.86 24.41 25.04
C PRO A 18 -18.78 23.46 25.56
N ALA A 19 -19.21 22.35 26.19
CA ALA A 19 -18.30 21.33 26.68
C ALA A 19 -17.35 20.84 25.56
N PRO A 20 -16.07 20.61 25.84
CA PRO A 20 -15.14 20.05 24.88
C PRO A 20 -15.68 18.74 24.27
N ARG A 21 -15.50 18.57 22.96
CA ARG A 21 -15.92 17.35 22.25
C ARG A 21 -15.15 16.13 22.74
N ALA A 22 -15.81 14.97 22.77
CA ALA A 22 -15.19 13.69 23.09
C ALA A 22 -14.04 13.40 22.10
N SER A 23 -12.89 12.94 22.61
CA SER A 23 -11.74 12.55 21.80
C SER A 23 -11.76 11.04 21.54
N THR A 24 -11.28 10.63 20.37
CA THR A 24 -11.12 9.21 20.01
C THR A 24 -9.77 9.05 19.32
N LYS A 25 -9.05 7.97 19.63
CA LYS A 25 -7.78 7.63 18.98
C LYS A 25 -8.06 6.77 17.76
N VAL A 26 -7.54 7.16 16.61
CA VAL A 26 -7.61 6.37 15.37
C VAL A 26 -6.20 5.92 15.02
N ALA A 27 -6.02 4.61 14.86
CA ALA A 27 -4.77 4.06 14.34
C ALA A 27 -4.76 4.20 12.81
N MET A 28 -3.70 4.79 12.27
CA MET A 28 -3.48 4.98 10.84
C MET A 28 -2.04 4.58 10.53
N ASP A 29 -1.87 3.66 9.59
CA ASP A 29 -0.54 3.26 9.11
C ASP A 29 -0.21 4.01 7.82
N PHE A 30 1.06 4.41 7.69
CA PHE A 30 1.55 4.93 6.42
C PHE A 30 1.72 3.82 5.40
N THR A 31 1.51 4.16 4.12
CA THR A 31 1.87 3.28 3.01
C THR A 31 3.35 2.95 3.10
N ARG A 32 3.68 1.66 3.18
CA ARG A 32 5.09 1.21 3.20
C ARG A 32 5.74 1.57 1.88
N ARG A 33 6.89 2.25 1.94
CA ARG A 33 7.68 2.62 0.76
C ARG A 33 9.07 2.01 0.81
N LEU A 34 9.57 1.65 -0.36
CA LEU A 34 10.96 1.26 -0.54
C LEU A 34 11.89 2.47 -0.45
N PHE A 35 11.46 3.60 -1.04
CA PHE A 35 12.18 4.86 -1.00
C PHE A 35 11.74 5.72 0.18
N PRO A 36 12.67 6.28 0.98
CA PRO A 36 12.35 7.17 2.10
C PRO A 36 11.72 8.50 1.69
N THR A 37 11.86 8.89 0.42
CA THR A 37 11.36 10.15 -0.12
C THR A 37 9.84 10.25 0.09
N PRO A 38 9.30 11.39 0.52
CA PRO A 38 7.85 11.57 0.62
C PRO A 38 7.20 11.59 -0.77
N ALA A 39 5.90 11.27 -0.87
CA ALA A 39 5.20 11.17 -2.16
C ALA A 39 5.25 12.47 -2.98
N ARG A 40 5.25 13.62 -2.30
CA ARG A 40 5.34 14.95 -2.92
C ARG A 40 6.60 15.15 -3.76
N GLU A 41 7.71 14.55 -3.35
CA GLU A 41 9.03 14.69 -3.98
C GLU A 41 9.42 13.44 -4.76
N SER A 42 8.49 12.48 -4.87
CA SER A 42 8.71 11.21 -5.53
C SER A 42 8.68 11.35 -7.04
N LYS A 43 9.60 10.64 -7.70
CA LYS A 43 9.53 10.40 -9.14
C LYS A 43 9.05 8.98 -9.37
N ALA A 44 7.74 8.77 -9.19
CA ALA A 44 7.13 7.44 -9.15
C ALA A 44 7.59 6.54 -10.31
N ARG A 45 7.58 7.04 -11.55
CA ARG A 45 8.00 6.24 -12.72
C ARG A 45 9.48 5.82 -12.67
N ASP A 46 10.37 6.74 -12.30
CA ASP A 46 11.79 6.45 -12.19
C ASP A 46 12.07 5.44 -11.05
N GLU A 47 11.33 5.54 -9.95
CA GLU A 47 11.38 4.61 -8.83
C GLU A 47 10.89 3.21 -9.24
N GLU A 48 9.80 3.11 -9.99
CA GLU A 48 9.26 1.86 -10.53
C GLU A 48 10.29 1.19 -11.46
N ASP A 49 10.86 1.94 -12.41
CA ASP A 49 11.90 1.44 -13.31
C ASP A 49 13.13 0.96 -12.55
N TRP A 50 13.52 1.68 -11.50
CA TRP A 50 14.62 1.28 -10.64
C TRP A 50 14.32 -0.02 -9.90
N ILE A 51 13.11 -0.18 -9.37
CA ILE A 51 12.66 -1.41 -8.69
C ILE A 51 12.71 -2.59 -9.65
N ILE A 52 12.20 -2.43 -10.87
CA ILE A 52 12.17 -3.49 -11.89
C ILE A 52 13.58 -3.97 -12.22
N LYS A 53 14.54 -3.03 -12.37
CA LYS A 53 15.95 -3.32 -12.66
C LYS A 53 16.66 -4.03 -11.49
N ASN A 54 16.32 -3.69 -10.26
CA ASN A 54 16.98 -4.20 -9.06
C ASN A 54 16.20 -5.33 -8.34
N ARG A 55 15.11 -5.83 -8.95
CA ARG A 55 14.15 -6.73 -8.29
C ARG A 55 14.79 -7.95 -7.62
N VAL A 56 15.79 -8.55 -8.27
CA VAL A 56 16.46 -9.76 -7.78
C VAL A 56 17.23 -9.48 -6.49
N ALA A 57 17.89 -8.33 -6.42
CA ALA A 57 18.60 -7.91 -5.21
C ALA A 57 17.63 -7.50 -4.10
N LEU A 58 16.51 -6.84 -4.46
CA LEU A 58 15.48 -6.44 -3.50
C LEU A 58 14.77 -7.64 -2.88
N LYS A 59 14.44 -8.69 -3.65
CA LYS A 59 13.85 -9.94 -3.16
C LYS A 59 14.74 -10.65 -2.13
N LYS A 60 16.07 -10.64 -2.34
CA LYS A 60 17.03 -11.27 -1.43
C LYS A 60 17.15 -10.54 -0.08
N ASN A 61 16.80 -9.26 -0.05
CA ASN A 61 16.85 -8.45 1.16
C ASN A 61 15.52 -8.54 1.93
N LYS A 62 15.53 -9.24 3.08
CA LYS A 62 14.36 -9.40 3.96
C LYS A 62 13.75 -8.07 4.42
N ALA A 63 14.53 -7.00 4.53
CA ALA A 63 14.04 -5.67 4.92
C ALA A 63 13.23 -4.98 3.80
N ASN A 64 13.43 -5.40 2.55
CA ASN A 64 12.80 -4.81 1.37
C ASN A 64 11.63 -5.66 0.83
N ALA A 65 11.59 -6.96 1.14
CA ALA A 65 10.55 -7.88 0.70
C ALA A 65 9.13 -7.35 0.99
N ASN A 66 8.91 -6.79 2.18
CA ASN A 66 7.60 -6.27 2.61
C ASN A 66 7.34 -4.80 2.21
N LYS A 67 8.24 -4.19 1.44
CA LYS A 67 8.17 -2.79 0.98
C LYS A 67 8.04 -2.69 -0.55
N LEU A 68 8.13 -3.82 -1.25
CA LEU A 68 7.98 -3.86 -2.69
C LEU A 68 6.50 -3.60 -3.03
N PRO A 69 6.19 -2.71 -4.01
CA PRO A 69 4.82 -2.52 -4.45
C PRO A 69 4.26 -3.84 -4.97
N ALA A 70 3.04 -4.21 -4.57
CA ALA A 70 2.44 -5.49 -4.97
C ALA A 70 2.36 -5.66 -6.51
N HIS A 71 2.11 -4.57 -7.24
CA HIS A 71 2.09 -4.57 -8.70
C HIS A 71 3.47 -4.66 -9.37
N LEU A 72 4.56 -4.46 -8.62
CA LEU A 72 5.95 -4.64 -9.07
C LEU A 72 6.61 -5.86 -8.45
N ALA A 73 5.95 -6.49 -7.46
CA ALA A 73 6.25 -7.85 -7.11
C ALA A 73 6.08 -8.70 -8.38
N ASP A 74 6.95 -9.69 -8.52
CA ASP A 74 7.21 -10.36 -9.78
C ASP A 74 5.98 -11.05 -10.35
N ILE A 75 5.21 -10.30 -11.15
CA ILE A 75 3.94 -10.72 -11.74
C ILE A 75 4.17 -12.01 -12.54
N SER A 76 5.33 -12.17 -13.18
CA SER A 76 5.62 -13.35 -13.99
C SER A 76 5.73 -14.68 -13.22
N GLU A 77 6.01 -14.68 -11.92
CA GLU A 77 6.13 -15.94 -11.18
C GLU A 77 4.85 -16.28 -10.39
N THR A 78 3.85 -15.40 -10.38
CA THR A 78 2.62 -15.57 -9.58
C THR A 78 1.32 -15.29 -10.35
N ASP A 79 1.38 -14.58 -11.47
CA ASP A 79 0.24 -14.32 -12.34
C ASP A 79 -0.03 -15.54 -13.21
N ALA A 80 -1.15 -16.18 -12.94
CA ALA A 80 -1.58 -17.37 -13.65
C ALA A 80 -1.77 -17.11 -15.15
N TYR A 81 -2.18 -15.90 -15.57
CA TYR A 81 -2.36 -15.58 -16.98
C TYR A 81 -1.01 -15.53 -17.72
N TRP A 82 0.00 -14.89 -17.12
CA TRP A 82 1.34 -14.84 -17.69
C TRP A 82 2.01 -16.23 -17.71
N LEU A 83 1.87 -16.99 -16.62
CA LEU A 83 2.42 -18.36 -16.52
C LEU A 83 1.77 -19.31 -17.52
N LYS A 84 0.46 -19.18 -17.75
CA LYS A 84 -0.25 -19.92 -18.80
C LYS A 84 0.29 -19.58 -20.19
N ALA A 85 0.42 -18.30 -20.53
CA ALA A 85 0.96 -17.87 -21.82
C ALA A 85 2.40 -18.37 -22.04
N LYS A 86 3.22 -18.36 -20.99
CA LYS A 86 4.58 -18.94 -21.02
C LYS A 86 4.55 -20.46 -21.21
N GLY A 87 3.62 -21.16 -20.57
CA GLY A 87 3.36 -22.59 -20.78
C GLY A 87 2.99 -22.90 -22.23
N ASP A 88 2.11 -22.08 -22.82
CA ASP A 88 1.69 -22.22 -24.22
C ASP A 88 2.87 -22.07 -25.19
N ASP A 89 3.80 -21.15 -24.90
CA ASP A 89 5.00 -20.94 -25.71
C ASP A 89 5.98 -22.12 -25.61
N PHE A 90 6.19 -22.69 -24.43
CA PHE A 90 6.97 -23.93 -24.26
C PHE A 90 6.30 -25.12 -24.96
N PHE A 91 4.98 -25.21 -24.90
CA PHE A 91 4.23 -26.27 -25.57
C PHE A 91 4.39 -26.20 -27.10
N LYS A 92 4.27 -24.99 -27.69
CA LYS A 92 4.54 -24.77 -29.13
C LYS A 92 5.98 -25.12 -29.50
N ALA A 93 6.94 -24.88 -28.61
CA ALA A 93 8.33 -25.25 -28.78
C ALA A 93 8.63 -26.75 -28.60
N LYS A 94 7.60 -27.56 -28.25
CA LYS A 94 7.70 -29.00 -27.92
C LYS A 94 8.55 -29.30 -26.69
N ASP A 95 8.79 -28.29 -25.85
CA ASP A 95 9.39 -28.47 -24.53
C ASP A 95 8.31 -28.73 -23.49
N TYR A 96 7.85 -29.98 -23.44
CA TYR A 96 6.74 -30.38 -22.58
C TYR A 96 7.08 -30.35 -21.09
N ALA A 97 8.36 -30.54 -20.73
CA ALA A 97 8.80 -30.52 -19.34
C ALA A 97 8.69 -29.10 -18.77
N SER A 98 9.18 -28.10 -19.51
CA SER A 98 9.05 -26.68 -19.14
C SER A 98 7.60 -26.20 -19.17
N ALA A 99 6.80 -26.66 -20.13
CA ALA A 99 5.37 -26.34 -20.20
C ALA A 99 4.60 -26.86 -18.96
N ALA A 100 4.83 -28.11 -18.56
CA ALA A 100 4.19 -28.70 -17.38
C ALA A 100 4.55 -27.94 -16.08
N ALA A 101 5.81 -27.55 -15.93
CA ALA A 101 6.24 -26.74 -14.79
C ALA A 101 5.52 -25.39 -14.76
N ALA A 102 5.44 -24.69 -15.89
CA ALA A 102 4.78 -23.38 -15.98
C ALA A 102 3.27 -23.45 -15.66
N TYR A 103 2.55 -24.44 -16.20
CA TYR A 103 1.12 -24.62 -15.89
C TYR A 103 0.89 -25.02 -14.43
N THR A 104 1.76 -25.84 -13.85
CA THR A 104 1.67 -26.23 -12.43
C THR A 104 1.81 -25.00 -11.54
N SER A 105 2.80 -24.14 -11.80
CA SER A 105 2.96 -22.88 -11.07
C SER A 105 1.78 -21.92 -11.28
N ALA A 106 1.13 -21.93 -12.45
CA ALA A 106 -0.07 -21.12 -12.69
C ALA A 106 -1.24 -21.57 -11.80
N LEU A 107 -1.48 -22.89 -11.71
CA LEU A 107 -2.53 -23.49 -10.89
C LEU A 107 -2.29 -23.31 -9.38
N GLU A 108 -1.02 -23.40 -8.94
CA GLU A 108 -0.65 -23.15 -7.54
C GLU A 108 -0.87 -21.69 -7.13
N GLY A 109 -0.70 -20.75 -8.07
CA GLY A 109 -0.91 -19.32 -7.84
C GLY A 109 -2.38 -18.90 -7.85
N ASP A 110 -3.18 -19.42 -8.78
CA ASP A 110 -4.62 -19.14 -8.88
C ASP A 110 -5.40 -20.38 -9.39
N PRO A 111 -6.00 -21.16 -8.48
CA PRO A 111 -6.72 -22.39 -8.81
C PRO A 111 -7.96 -22.20 -9.69
N GLU A 112 -8.55 -21.00 -9.77
CA GLU A 112 -9.77 -20.72 -10.54
C GLU A 112 -9.52 -20.14 -11.94
N SER A 113 -8.26 -19.92 -12.31
CA SER A 113 -7.87 -19.15 -13.51
C SER A 113 -7.91 -19.91 -14.85
N LEU A 114 -8.26 -21.20 -14.86
CA LEU A 114 -8.18 -22.08 -16.04
C LEU A 114 -9.54 -22.49 -16.61
#